data_AF-A0A958FWG4-F1
#
_entry.id   AF-A0A958FWG4-F1
#
_cell.length_a   1.000
_cell.length_b   1.000
_cell.length_c   1.000
_cell.angle_alpha   90.00
_cell.angle_beta   90.00
_cell.angle_gamma   90.00
#
_symmetry.space_group_name_H-M   'P 1'
#
loop_
_entity.id
_entity.type
_entity.pdbx_description
1 polymer ?
#
loop_
_entity_poly.entity_id
_entity_poly.type
_entity_poly.pdbx_seq_one_letter_code
_entity_poly.pdbx_strand_id
1 'polypeptide(L)'
;MRLSEDKISHLAHLFKEAVIEEKLGTIPDTNLFLNATKKVLTQYCKLDEEIENMVRKKIASYSKTILEGSREWDVLYHKHFQEELKKRW
;
A
#
# COMPACT_ATOMS: atom_id res chain seq x y z
N MET A 1 -4.82 3.94 -0.14
CA MET A 1 -5.25 4.39 1.22
C MET A 1 -4.08 5.01 1.98
N ARG A 2 -4.21 6.25 2.50
CA ARG A 2 -3.11 6.93 3.20
C ARG A 2 -3.05 6.53 4.68
N LEU A 3 -2.00 5.81 5.09
CA LEU A 3 -1.72 5.59 6.51
C LEU A 3 -1.10 6.86 7.12
N SER A 4 -1.55 7.25 8.31
CA SER A 4 -0.92 8.34 9.05
C SER A 4 0.45 7.90 9.58
N GLU A 5 1.32 8.87 9.88
CA GLU A 5 2.65 8.60 10.43
C GLU A 5 2.55 7.81 11.75
N ASP A 6 1.59 8.12 12.61
CA ASP A 6 1.32 7.37 13.84
C ASP A 6 0.98 5.90 13.56
N LYS A 7 0.14 5.63 12.54
CA LYS A 7 -0.21 4.25 12.17
C LYS A 7 0.98 3.50 11.59
N ILE A 8 1.80 4.16 10.78
CA ILE A 8 3.05 3.58 10.25
C ILE A 8 4.01 3.25 11.40
N SER A 9 4.14 4.15 12.38
CA SER A 9 4.97 3.93 13.55
C SER A 9 4.45 2.77 14.40
N HIS A 10 3.14 2.73 14.66
CA HIS A 10 2.52 1.66 15.40
C HIS A 10 2.73 0.30 14.72
N LEU A 11 2.52 0.21 13.40
CA LEU A 11 2.80 -1.01 12.63
C LEU A 11 4.27 -1.42 12.72
N ALA A 12 5.21 -0.48 12.62
CA ALA A 12 6.64 -0.79 12.76
C ALA A 12 6.98 -1.40 14.13
N HIS A 13 6.33 -0.94 15.20
CA HIS A 13 6.47 -1.52 16.52
C HIS A 13 5.86 -2.93 16.61
N LEU A 14 4.67 -3.14 16.05
CA LEU A 14 4.04 -4.47 16.00
C LEU A 14 4.89 -5.48 15.21
N PHE A 15 5.50 -5.08 14.09
CA PHE A 15 6.43 -5.93 13.36
C PHE A 15 7.65 -6.31 14.20
N LYS A 16 8.18 -5.36 14.98
CA LYS A 16 9.30 -5.62 15.89
C LYS A 16 8.91 -6.66 16.95
N GLU A 17 7.74 -6.50 17.56
CA GLU A 17 7.21 -7.44 18.56
C GLU A 17 7.04 -8.84 17.97
N ALA A 18 6.42 -8.95 16.80
CA ALA A 18 6.25 -10.22 16.10
C ALA A 18 7.59 -10.93 15.82
N VAL A 19 8.63 -10.20 15.38
CA VAL A 19 9.96 -10.78 15.14
C VAL A 19 10.57 -11.38 16.41
N ILE A 20 10.36 -10.71 17.55
CA ILE A 20 10.88 -11.15 18.85
C ILE A 20 10.09 -12.35 19.37
N GLU A 21 8.76 -12.28 19.36
CA GLU A 21 7.86 -13.32 19.89
C GLU A 21 8.01 -14.62 19.11
N GLU A 22 8.04 -14.54 17.78
CA GLU A 22 8.17 -15.70 16.88
C GLU A 22 9.63 -16.16 16.72
N LYS A 23 10.59 -15.54 17.43
CA LYS A 23 12.03 -15.83 17.38
C LYS A 23 12.59 -15.86 15.95
N LEU A 24 12.07 -14.99 15.07
CA LEU A 24 12.43 -14.96 13.64
C LEU A 24 13.83 -14.41 13.39
N GLY A 25 14.43 -13.76 14.38
CA GLY A 25 15.78 -13.25 14.29
C GLY A 25 16.17 -12.40 15.50
N THR A 26 17.41 -11.92 15.50
CA THR A 26 17.89 -10.95 16.49
C THR A 26 17.84 -9.56 15.89
N ILE A 27 17.32 -8.59 16.64
CA ILE A 27 17.30 -7.17 16.27
C ILE A 27 18.42 -6.47 17.05
N PRO A 28 19.62 -6.29 16.46
CA PRO A 28 20.75 -5.67 17.16
C PRO A 28 20.55 -4.17 17.40
N ASP A 29 19.86 -3.48 16.48
CA ASP A 29 19.52 -2.06 16.60
C ASP A 29 18.02 -1.86 16.33
N THR A 30 17.30 -1.54 17.40
CA THR A 30 15.86 -1.30 17.34
C THR A 30 15.51 -0.05 16.53
N ASN A 31 16.32 1.02 16.62
CA ASN A 31 16.05 2.25 15.89
C ASN A 31 16.26 2.05 14.39
N LEU A 32 17.33 1.34 14.01
CA LEU A 32 17.58 0.99 12.62
C LEU A 32 16.45 0.12 12.06
N PHE A 33 16.00 -0.88 12.82
CA PHE A 33 14.87 -1.73 12.42
C PHE A 33 13.59 -0.91 12.22
N LEU A 34 13.22 -0.07 13.20
CA LEU A 34 12.01 0.75 13.11
C LEU A 34 12.09 1.72 11.92
N ASN A 35 13.23 2.36 11.71
CA ASN A 35 13.41 3.29 10.58
C ASN A 35 13.32 2.58 9.23
N ALA A 36 13.94 1.41 9.10
CA ALA A 36 13.85 0.60 7.88
C ALA A 36 12.40 0.15 7.61
N THR A 37 11.71 -0.37 8.62
CA THR A 37 10.32 -0.80 8.50
C THR A 37 9.40 0.37 8.14
N LYS A 38 9.52 1.51 8.82
CA LYS A 38 8.77 2.74 8.48
C LYS A 38 9.01 3.18 7.04
N LYS A 39 10.26 3.13 6.57
CA LYS A 39 10.62 3.48 5.19
C LYS A 39 9.95 2.57 4.18
N VAL A 40 10.00 1.25 4.37
CA VAL A 40 9.36 0.26 3.49
C VAL A 40 7.83 0.43 3.48
N LEU A 41 7.21 0.57 4.65
CA LEU A 41 5.76 0.81 4.76
C LEU A 41 5.35 2.09 4.02
N THR A 42 6.11 3.17 4.21
CA THR A 42 5.86 4.45 3.51
C THR A 42 5.99 4.31 2.00
N GLN A 43 7.02 3.60 1.53
CA GLN A 43 7.21 3.34 0.09
C GLN A 43 6.05 2.51 -0.48
N TYR A 44 5.61 1.48 0.24
CA TYR A 44 4.46 0.67 -0.16
C TYR A 44 3.18 1.51 -0.27
N CYS A 45 2.88 2.35 0.73
CA CYS A 45 1.73 3.26 0.66
C CYS A 45 1.78 4.22 -0.52
N LYS A 46 2.96 4.77 -0.85
CA LYS A 46 3.13 5.64 -2.01
C LYS A 46 2.87 4.89 -3.32
N LEU A 47 3.36 3.67 -3.44
CA LEU A 47 3.11 2.83 -4.61
C LEU A 47 1.60 2.52 -4.77
N ASP A 48 0.92 2.21 -3.67
CA ASP A 48 -0.53 2.00 -3.64
C ASP A 48 -1.29 3.25 -4.15
N GLU A 49 -0.92 4.43 -3.65
CA GLU A 49 -1.50 5.71 -4.09
C GLU A 49 -1.21 6.03 -5.56
N GLU A 50 -0.01 5.73 -6.05
CA GLU A 50 0.32 5.91 -7.47
C GLU A 50 -0.54 5.02 -8.36
N ILE A 51 -0.71 3.75 -7.99
CA ILE A 51 -1.54 2.80 -8.74
C ILE A 51 -2.99 3.25 -8.74
N GLU A 52 -3.53 3.62 -7.58
CA GLU A 52 -4.90 4.15 -7.46
C GLU A 52 -5.11 5.36 -8.38
N ASN A 53 -4.18 6.32 -8.37
CA ASN A 53 -4.25 7.49 -9.24
C ASN A 53 -4.17 7.15 -10.73
N MET A 54 -3.30 6.22 -11.13
CA MET A 54 -3.21 5.77 -12.51
C MET A 54 -4.50 5.09 -12.97
N VAL A 55 -5.07 4.21 -12.14
CA VAL A 55 -6.32 3.50 -12.45
C VAL A 55 -7.49 4.47 -12.57
N ARG A 56 -7.62 5.43 -11.63
CA ARG A 56 -8.66 6.48 -11.69
C ARG A 56 -8.58 7.29 -12.98
N LYS A 57 -7.37 7.75 -13.34
CA LYS A 57 -7.13 8.48 -14.60
C LYS A 57 -7.48 7.64 -15.84
N LYS A 58 -7.14 6.35 -15.82
CA LYS A 58 -7.43 5.41 -16.90
C LYS A 58 -8.92 5.19 -17.09
N ILE A 59 -9.70 5.09 -16.01
CA ILE A 59 -11.17 4.95 -16.11
C ILE A 59 -11.78 6.27 -16.57
N ALA A 60 -11.29 7.41 -16.06
CA ALA A 60 -11.77 8.73 -16.46
C ALA A 60 -11.51 9.07 -17.93
N SER A 61 -10.52 8.43 -18.59
CA SER A 61 -10.25 8.63 -20.01
C SER A 61 -11.17 7.83 -20.94
N TYR A 62 -12.10 7.04 -20.43
CA TYR A 62 -13.03 6.27 -21.26
C TYR A 62 -14.05 7.21 -21.92
N SER A 63 -14.43 6.90 -23.17
CA SER A 63 -15.39 7.71 -23.93
C SER A 63 -16.78 7.79 -23.28
N LYS A 64 -17.13 6.79 -22.47
CA LYS A 64 -18.35 6.75 -21.67
C LYS A 64 -18.04 7.38 -20.31
N THR A 65 -18.91 8.28 -19.84
CA THR A 65 -18.86 8.78 -18.46
C THR A 65 -19.20 7.64 -17.50
N ILE A 66 -18.20 7.16 -16.76
CA ILE A 66 -18.35 6.11 -15.75
C ILE A 66 -18.33 6.78 -14.39
N LEU A 67 -19.46 6.74 -13.68
CA LEU A 67 -19.62 7.38 -12.38
C LEU A 67 -18.77 6.66 -11.31
N GLU A 68 -17.91 7.39 -10.59
CA GLU A 68 -17.19 6.83 -9.44
C GLU A 68 -18.17 6.30 -8.39
N GLY A 69 -17.87 5.12 -7.83
CA GLY A 69 -18.75 4.44 -6.89
C GLY A 69 -19.95 3.72 -7.51
N SER A 70 -20.07 3.72 -8.85
CA SER A 70 -20.99 2.79 -9.53
C SER A 70 -20.40 1.38 -9.60
N ARG A 71 -21.27 0.37 -9.71
CA ARG A 71 -20.84 -1.03 -9.87
C ARG A 71 -19.95 -1.25 -11.08
N GLU A 72 -20.20 -0.53 -12.18
CA GLU A 72 -19.38 -0.60 -13.40
C GLU A 72 -17.97 -0.05 -13.13
N TRP A 73 -17.88 1.07 -12.41
CA TRP A 73 -16.62 1.65 -11.98
C TRP A 73 -15.83 0.71 -11.08
N ASP A 74 -16.48 0.11 -10.06
CA ASP A 74 -15.82 -0.81 -9.12
C ASP A 74 -15.20 -2.02 -9.83
N VAL A 75 -15.91 -2.59 -10.80
CA VAL A 75 -15.43 -3.72 -11.60
C VAL A 75 -14.19 -3.33 -12.41
N LEU A 76 -14.22 -2.17 -13.08
CA LEU A 76 -13.09 -1.67 -13.86
C LEU A 76 -11.90 -1.29 -12.99
N TYR A 77 -12.17 -0.65 -11.85
CA TYR A 77 -11.16 -0.28 -10.86
C TYR A 77 -10.44 -1.53 -10.36
N HIS A 78 -11.18 -2.53 -9.88
CA HIS A 78 -10.58 -3.76 -9.38
C HIS A 78 -9.77 -4.47 -10.46
N LYS A 79 -10.30 -4.58 -11.68
CA LYS A 79 -9.57 -5.20 -12.81
C LYS A 79 -8.25 -4.49 -13.09
N HIS A 80 -8.29 -3.17 -13.29
CA HIS A 80 -7.08 -2.42 -13.64
C HIS A 80 -6.08 -2.31 -12.48
N PHE A 81 -6.56 -2.22 -11.25
CA PHE A 81 -5.71 -2.24 -10.07
C PHE A 81 -4.93 -3.57 -9.98
N GLN A 82 -5.61 -4.71 -10.20
CA GLN A 82 -4.95 -6.02 -10.25
C GLN A 82 -3.97 -6.15 -11.42
N GLU A 83 -4.30 -5.61 -12.59
CA GLU A 83 -3.38 -5.57 -13.74
C GLU A 83 -2.10 -4.77 -13.43
N GLU A 84 -2.22 -3.61 -12.80
CA GLU A 84 -1.07 -2.78 -12.45
C GLU A 84 -0.22 -3.38 -11.32
N LEU A 85 -0.86 -4.08 -10.36
CA LEU A 85 -0.14 -4.85 -9.35
C LEU A 85 0.70 -5.98 -9.98
N LYS A 86 0.12 -6.77 -10.89
CA LYS A 86 0.82 -7.87 -11.59
C LYS A 86 1.98 -7.43 -12.49
N LYS A 87 2.05 -6.16 -12.88
CA LYS A 87 3.19 -5.65 -13.66
C LYS A 87 4.39 -5.29 -12.77
N ARG A 88 4.14 -5.02 -11.50
CA ARG A 88 5.15 -4.54 -10.55
C ARG A 88 5.75 -5.67 -9.70
N TRP A 89 5.11 -6.83 -9.67
CA TRP A 89 5.50 -8.04 -8.93
C TRP A 89 5.38 -9.27 -9.82
#